data_AF-A0A9Q1E4P6-F1
#
_entry.id   AF-A0A9Q1E4P6-F1
#
_cell.length_a   1.000
_cell.length_b   1.000
_cell.length_c   1.000
_cell.angle_alpha   90.00
_cell.angle_beta   90.00
_cell.angle_gamma   90.00
#
_symmetry.space_group_name_H-M   'P 1'
#
loop_
_entity.id
_entity.type
_entity.pdbx_description
1 polymer ?
#
loop_
_entity_poly.entity_id
_entity_poly.type
_entity_poly.pdbx_seq_one_letter_code
_entity_poly.pdbx_strand_id
1 'polypeptide(L)'
;MTAFLQAARAEGICVEYSEAVYKTNPREKVQRVAEVIRRSTARVIVAFISSRDFLFLMSELEGKALAPLQWIGSEAWITGHKMLRFPQLAGAIGFSISHSVIPGLRDFLLDLGPEQVSRSPVLTEFWESAFGCSLGGGQTTAGRKPCDGKQNLRDLQNPYTDTSQLRISNMVYKAGYAIAHAMHSIICTDEPNTPPYCNTSIRVEPQQVTEHLRKVNFSRNGYKVSFDANGDPVATYELVNWQVTRDGRMEFVTVGYYDASAPDGQVFIVNKNITWAGSQPKLGIGSAVNSSLAKPPLFLSGRSYLLYFGYGSRFSGDQPAPTGPTRATPHHPAPSSFRQLQPVLSNNLR
;
A
#
# COMPACT_ATOMS: atom_id res chain seq x y z
N MET A 1 -5.78 12.08 -7.60
CA MET A 1 -6.75 12.16 -8.71
C MET A 1 -6.21 12.99 -9.85
N THR A 2 -6.00 14.30 -9.64
CA THR A 2 -5.64 15.26 -10.69
C THR A 2 -4.41 14.87 -11.49
N ALA A 3 -3.37 14.37 -10.82
CA ALA A 3 -2.13 14.00 -11.49
C ALA A 3 -2.24 12.81 -12.43
N PHE A 4 -2.99 11.76 -12.05
CA PHE A 4 -3.27 10.65 -12.97
C PHE A 4 -4.05 11.16 -14.18
N LEU A 5 -5.11 11.96 -13.95
CA LEU A 5 -5.94 12.48 -15.03
C LEU A 5 -5.15 13.37 -16.00
N GLN A 6 -4.25 14.20 -15.48
CA GLN A 6 -3.34 15.02 -16.30
C GLN A 6 -2.37 14.15 -17.11
N ALA A 7 -1.74 13.17 -16.48
CA ALA A 7 -0.83 12.25 -17.17
C ALA A 7 -1.58 11.43 -18.24
N ALA A 8 -2.72 10.84 -17.88
CA ALA A 8 -3.58 10.10 -18.81
C ALA A 8 -3.97 10.96 -20.02
N ARG A 9 -4.40 12.22 -19.80
CA ARG A 9 -4.73 13.13 -20.89
C ARG A 9 -3.53 13.45 -21.78
N ALA A 10 -2.35 13.64 -21.20
CA ALA A 10 -1.11 13.88 -21.95
C ALA A 10 -0.71 12.68 -22.82
N GLU A 11 -0.99 11.47 -22.35
CA GLU A 11 -0.76 10.21 -23.07
C GLU A 11 -1.94 9.81 -24.00
N GLY A 12 -2.93 10.69 -24.19
CA GLY A 12 -4.08 10.44 -25.08
C GLY A 12 -5.10 9.42 -24.55
N ILE A 13 -5.12 9.18 -23.23
CA ILE A 13 -6.02 8.26 -22.56
C ILE A 13 -7.32 8.97 -22.15
N CYS A 14 -8.47 8.42 -22.57
CA CYS A 14 -9.80 8.91 -22.23
C CYS A 14 -10.32 8.26 -20.93
N VAL A 15 -11.08 8.99 -20.12
CA VAL A 15 -11.70 8.45 -18.89
C VAL A 15 -13.20 8.40 -19.09
N GLU A 16 -13.83 7.23 -18.92
CA GLU A 16 -15.28 7.07 -19.13
C GLU A 16 -16.05 7.71 -18.01
N TYR A 17 -15.67 7.33 -16.79
CA TYR A 17 -16.24 7.86 -15.56
C TYR A 17 -15.13 7.96 -14.50
N SER A 18 -15.37 8.85 -13.55
CA SER A 18 -14.52 9.03 -12.37
C SER A 18 -15.44 9.06 -11.16
N GLU A 19 -15.35 8.05 -10.32
CA GLU A 19 -16.25 7.87 -9.17
C GLU A 19 -15.48 7.93 -7.86
N ALA A 20 -16.14 8.40 -6.80
CA ALA A 20 -15.58 8.45 -5.46
C ALA A 20 -16.51 7.78 -4.44
N VAL A 21 -15.99 6.81 -3.70
CA VAL A 21 -16.75 6.11 -2.66
C VAL A 21 -15.92 5.87 -1.43
N TYR A 22 -16.63 5.97 -0.32
CA TYR A 22 -16.14 5.77 1.02
C TYR A 22 -17.06 4.77 1.72
N LYS A 23 -16.51 4.00 2.66
CA LYS A 23 -17.27 3.09 3.52
C LYS A 23 -18.40 3.80 4.27
N THR A 24 -18.23 5.08 4.58
CA THR A 24 -19.25 5.90 5.26
C THR A 24 -20.36 6.39 4.33
N ASN A 25 -20.30 6.09 3.04
CA ASN A 25 -21.37 6.46 2.13
C ASN A 25 -22.62 5.57 2.33
N PRO A 26 -23.82 6.11 2.09
CA PRO A 26 -25.04 5.31 2.05
C PRO A 26 -24.90 4.16 1.05
N ARG A 27 -25.56 3.03 1.34
CA ARG A 27 -25.49 1.83 0.49
C ARG A 27 -25.93 2.13 -0.94
N GLU A 28 -26.92 3.00 -1.12
CA GLU A 28 -27.44 3.41 -2.43
C GLU A 28 -26.36 4.08 -3.28
N LYS A 29 -25.45 4.86 -2.66
CA LYS A 29 -24.32 5.46 -3.39
C LYS A 29 -23.34 4.39 -3.85
N VAL A 30 -22.99 3.44 -2.99
CA VAL A 30 -22.07 2.35 -3.34
C VAL A 30 -22.66 1.47 -4.44
N GLN A 31 -23.96 1.19 -4.37
CA GLN A 31 -24.72 0.50 -5.40
C GLN A 31 -24.68 1.24 -6.74
N ARG A 32 -24.94 2.55 -6.75
CA ARG A 32 -24.85 3.36 -7.98
C ARG A 32 -23.49 3.21 -8.64
N VAL A 33 -22.42 3.26 -7.86
CA VAL A 33 -21.07 3.14 -8.40
C VAL A 33 -20.77 1.71 -8.87
N ALA A 34 -21.25 0.68 -8.16
CA ALA A 34 -21.17 -0.70 -8.63
C ALA A 34 -21.93 -0.89 -9.96
N GLU A 35 -23.07 -0.20 -10.15
CA GLU A 35 -23.80 -0.20 -11.41
C GLU A 35 -23.06 0.55 -12.53
N VAL A 36 -22.35 1.64 -12.23
CA VAL A 36 -21.44 2.28 -13.20
C VAL A 36 -20.38 1.29 -13.67
N ILE A 37 -19.73 0.57 -12.75
CA ILE A 37 -18.73 -0.48 -13.10
C ILE A 37 -19.35 -1.55 -14.01
N ARG A 38 -20.57 -2.01 -13.68
CA ARG A 38 -21.26 -3.07 -14.45
C ARG A 38 -21.63 -2.63 -15.86
N ARG A 39 -22.07 -1.38 -16.02
CA ARG A 39 -22.57 -0.84 -17.30
C ARG A 39 -21.48 -0.26 -18.18
N SER A 40 -20.33 0.07 -17.60
CA SER A 40 -19.20 0.67 -18.29
C SER A 40 -18.70 -0.19 -19.44
N THR A 41 -18.29 0.47 -20.53
CA THR A 41 -17.64 -0.20 -21.67
C THR A 41 -16.13 -0.39 -21.44
N ALA A 42 -15.56 0.38 -20.51
CA ALA A 42 -14.20 0.25 -20.03
C ALA A 42 -13.90 -1.18 -19.56
N ARG A 43 -12.74 -1.70 -19.95
CA ARG A 43 -12.22 -2.99 -19.48
C ARG A 43 -11.03 -2.84 -18.53
N VAL A 44 -10.58 -1.60 -18.31
CA VAL A 44 -9.51 -1.26 -17.37
C VAL A 44 -10.07 -0.32 -16.31
N ILE A 45 -9.85 -0.66 -15.05
CA ILE A 45 -10.25 0.16 -13.90
C ILE A 45 -9.01 0.53 -13.09
N VAL A 46 -8.77 1.82 -12.94
CA VAL A 46 -7.71 2.35 -12.08
C VAL A 46 -8.31 2.71 -10.73
N ALA A 47 -8.01 1.92 -9.71
CA ALA A 47 -8.61 2.04 -8.39
C ALA A 47 -7.61 2.65 -7.40
N PHE A 48 -7.72 3.97 -7.18
CA PHE A 48 -6.99 4.75 -6.19
C PHE A 48 -7.80 4.92 -4.91
N ILE A 49 -7.98 3.82 -4.19
CA ILE A 49 -8.91 3.72 -3.07
C ILE A 49 -8.24 3.04 -1.88
N SER A 50 -8.62 3.44 -0.66
CA SER A 50 -8.11 2.79 0.55
C SER A 50 -8.51 1.30 0.58
N SER A 51 -7.69 0.45 1.19
CA SER A 51 -8.04 -0.98 1.35
C SER A 51 -9.41 -1.20 1.99
N ARG A 52 -9.81 -0.37 2.97
CA ARG A 52 -11.10 -0.54 3.64
C ARG A 52 -12.28 -0.17 2.75
N ASP A 53 -12.18 0.93 2.02
CA ASP A 53 -13.25 1.38 1.13
C ASP A 53 -13.38 0.44 -0.08
N PHE A 54 -12.24 -0.06 -0.58
CA PHE A 54 -12.24 -1.01 -1.69
C PHE A 54 -12.88 -2.33 -1.29
N LEU A 55 -12.66 -2.79 -0.06
CA LEU A 55 -13.24 -4.03 0.45
C LEU A 55 -14.77 -3.93 0.44
N PHE A 56 -15.30 -2.76 0.79
CA PHE A 56 -16.73 -2.49 0.79
C PHE A 56 -17.32 -2.46 -0.62
N LEU A 57 -16.64 -1.79 -1.56
CA LEU A 57 -17.04 -1.81 -2.98
C LEU A 57 -17.00 -3.24 -3.55
N MET A 58 -15.92 -3.98 -3.31
CA MET A 58 -15.76 -5.33 -3.83
C MET A 58 -16.82 -6.29 -3.30
N SER A 59 -17.23 -6.12 -2.03
CA SER A 59 -18.37 -6.86 -1.47
C SER A 59 -19.72 -6.47 -2.09
N GLU A 60 -19.94 -5.23 -2.50
CA GLU A 60 -21.16 -4.86 -3.26
C GLU A 60 -21.12 -5.35 -4.72
N LEU A 61 -19.92 -5.56 -5.26
CA LEU A 61 -19.70 -6.15 -6.59
C LEU A 61 -19.86 -7.69 -6.59
N GLU A 62 -19.76 -8.32 -5.41
CA GLU A 62 -19.88 -9.76 -5.22
C GLU A 62 -21.28 -10.28 -5.52
N GLY A 63 -21.39 -11.53 -6.01
CA GLY A 63 -22.67 -12.19 -6.27
C GLY A 63 -23.39 -11.83 -7.58
N LYS A 64 -22.89 -10.83 -8.33
CA LYS A 64 -23.38 -10.53 -9.69
C LYS A 64 -22.27 -10.75 -10.71
N ALA A 65 -22.62 -11.30 -11.88
CA ALA A 65 -21.65 -11.52 -12.95
C ALA A 65 -21.05 -10.19 -13.42
N LEU A 66 -19.72 -10.14 -13.48
CA LEU A 66 -18.96 -9.04 -14.05
C LEU A 66 -18.24 -9.53 -15.31
N ALA A 67 -18.14 -8.67 -16.31
CA ALA A 67 -17.19 -8.90 -17.39
C ALA A 67 -15.76 -8.98 -16.82
N PRO A 68 -14.82 -9.67 -17.50
CA PRO A 68 -13.41 -9.61 -17.11
C PRO A 68 -12.92 -8.15 -17.12
N LEU A 69 -12.45 -7.68 -15.96
CA LEU A 69 -11.97 -6.32 -15.75
C LEU A 69 -10.49 -6.39 -15.36
N GLN A 70 -9.65 -5.65 -16.06
CA GLN A 70 -8.26 -5.44 -15.69
C GLN A 70 -8.19 -4.35 -14.62
N TRP A 71 -7.87 -4.75 -13.39
CA TRP A 71 -7.70 -3.81 -12.29
C TRP A 71 -6.27 -3.29 -12.23
N ILE A 72 -6.13 -1.98 -12.09
CA ILE A 72 -4.88 -1.29 -11.79
C ILE A 72 -5.01 -0.73 -10.38
N GLY A 73 -4.25 -1.32 -9.44
CA GLY A 73 -4.34 -0.99 -8.02
C GLY A 73 -3.33 0.03 -7.56
N SER A 74 -3.78 0.90 -6.65
CA SER A 74 -2.88 1.71 -5.84
C SER A 74 -2.19 0.88 -4.76
N GLU A 75 -1.06 1.40 -4.29
CA GLU A 75 -0.29 0.88 -3.14
C GLU A 75 -1.18 0.47 -1.96
N ALA A 76 -2.21 1.27 -1.67
CA ALA A 76 -3.09 1.08 -0.53
C ALA A 76 -3.82 -0.28 -0.48
N TRP A 77 -3.99 -1.00 -1.61
CA TRP A 77 -4.75 -2.26 -1.63
C TRP A 77 -4.13 -3.38 -2.46
N ILE A 78 -3.22 -3.09 -3.39
CA ILE A 78 -2.67 -4.10 -4.32
C ILE A 78 -1.92 -5.23 -3.61
N THR A 79 -1.43 -5.01 -2.40
CA THR A 79 -0.81 -6.05 -1.54
C THR A 79 -1.67 -6.38 -0.30
N GLY A 80 -2.98 -6.14 -0.37
CA GLY A 80 -3.91 -6.40 0.73
C GLY A 80 -4.43 -7.83 0.75
N HIS A 81 -3.97 -8.66 1.69
CA HIS A 81 -4.39 -10.08 1.80
C HIS A 81 -5.90 -10.29 1.86
N LYS A 82 -6.65 -9.37 2.51
CA LYS A 82 -8.13 -9.46 2.59
C LYS A 82 -8.82 -9.41 1.23
N MET A 83 -8.16 -8.85 0.22
CA MET A 83 -8.70 -8.71 -1.14
C MET A 83 -8.51 -9.99 -1.97
N LEU A 84 -7.59 -10.88 -1.59
CA LEU A 84 -7.30 -12.14 -2.31
C LEU A 84 -8.51 -13.09 -2.37
N ARG A 85 -9.52 -12.86 -1.50
CA ARG A 85 -10.78 -13.60 -1.51
C ARG A 85 -11.67 -13.32 -2.72
N PHE A 86 -11.39 -12.28 -3.51
CA PHE A 86 -12.21 -11.84 -4.63
C PHE A 86 -11.64 -12.35 -5.96
N PRO A 87 -12.20 -13.41 -6.58
CA PRO A 87 -11.68 -13.98 -7.81
C PRO A 87 -11.65 -13.00 -8.99
N GLN A 88 -12.55 -12.01 -8.99
CA GLN A 88 -12.63 -10.96 -10.01
C GLN A 88 -11.44 -10.01 -10.05
N LEU A 89 -10.54 -10.06 -9.05
CA LEU A 89 -9.29 -9.31 -9.04
C LEU A 89 -8.11 -10.12 -9.63
N ALA A 90 -8.35 -11.35 -10.11
CA ALA A 90 -7.31 -12.13 -10.76
C ALA A 90 -6.72 -11.37 -11.96
N GLY A 91 -5.40 -11.29 -12.02
CA GLY A 91 -4.67 -10.51 -13.01
C GLY A 91 -4.53 -9.03 -12.70
N ALA A 92 -5.04 -8.53 -11.56
CA ALA A 92 -4.79 -7.16 -11.11
C ALA A 92 -3.29 -6.84 -11.10
N ILE A 93 -2.95 -5.59 -11.40
CA ILE A 93 -1.56 -5.11 -11.44
C ILE A 93 -1.46 -3.77 -10.72
N GLY A 94 -0.35 -3.47 -10.07
CA GLY A 94 -0.17 -2.18 -9.42
C GLY A 94 1.19 -2.05 -8.76
N PHE A 95 1.45 -0.87 -8.20
CA PHE A 95 2.69 -0.58 -7.52
C PHE A 95 2.51 -0.68 -6.01
N SER A 96 3.45 -1.32 -5.33
CA SER A 96 3.49 -1.41 -3.88
C SER A 96 4.87 -1.04 -3.35
N ILE A 97 4.92 -0.58 -2.10
CA ILE A 97 6.17 -0.35 -1.39
C ILE A 97 6.94 -1.66 -1.32
N SER A 98 8.23 -1.64 -1.65
CA SER A 98 9.05 -2.84 -1.64
C SER A 98 9.05 -3.51 -0.28
N HIS A 99 8.85 -4.83 -0.26
CA HIS A 99 8.87 -5.59 0.98
C HIS A 99 10.30 -5.70 1.51
N SER A 100 10.44 -5.87 2.82
CA SER A 100 11.74 -6.05 3.44
C SER A 100 11.68 -7.09 4.54
N VAL A 101 12.79 -7.79 4.74
CA VAL A 101 12.99 -8.62 5.91
C VAL A 101 13.54 -7.73 7.02
N ILE A 102 12.87 -7.72 8.18
CA ILE A 102 13.34 -7.03 9.38
C ILE A 102 13.82 -8.11 10.36
N PRO A 103 15.14 -8.35 10.46
CA PRO A 103 15.68 -9.40 11.31
C PRO A 103 15.23 -9.22 12.77
N GLY A 104 14.85 -10.32 13.42
CA GLY A 104 14.40 -10.33 14.82
C GLY A 104 12.99 -9.80 15.07
N LEU A 105 12.35 -9.11 14.10
CA LEU A 105 11.01 -8.53 14.32
C LEU A 105 9.97 -9.62 14.60
N ARG A 106 10.04 -10.75 13.88
CA ARG A 106 9.10 -11.85 14.11
C ARG A 106 9.22 -12.39 15.53
N ASP A 107 10.43 -12.63 16.02
CA ASP A 107 10.61 -13.14 17.38
C ASP A 107 10.17 -12.11 18.42
N PHE A 108 10.49 -10.83 18.21
CA PHE A 108 10.02 -9.74 19.06
C PHE A 108 8.48 -9.65 19.13
N LEU A 109 7.77 -9.78 18.00
CA LEU A 109 6.31 -9.70 17.95
C LEU A 109 5.63 -10.89 18.64
N LEU A 110 6.28 -12.06 18.61
CA LEU A 110 5.72 -13.31 19.14
C LEU A 110 6.17 -13.60 20.58
N ASP A 111 7.20 -12.91 21.06
CA ASP A 111 7.67 -12.93 22.44
C ASP A 111 6.87 -11.94 23.30
N LEU A 112 5.57 -12.20 23.42
CA LEU A 112 4.64 -11.42 24.26
C LEU A 112 4.18 -12.26 25.45
N GLY A 113 4.68 -11.91 26.63
CA GLY A 113 4.27 -12.52 27.89
C GLY A 113 2.97 -11.92 28.44
N PRO A 114 2.21 -12.66 29.29
CA PRO A 114 0.96 -12.17 29.89
C PRO A 114 1.10 -10.83 30.63
N GLU A 115 2.25 -10.60 31.27
CA GLU A 115 2.54 -9.35 31.97
C GLU A 115 2.64 -8.15 31.01
N GLN A 116 3.35 -8.30 29.89
CA GLN A 116 3.48 -7.24 28.88
C GLN A 116 2.11 -6.94 28.24
N VAL A 117 1.34 -7.98 27.96
CA VAL A 117 -0.01 -7.88 27.40
C VAL A 117 -0.92 -7.09 28.34
N SER A 118 -0.91 -7.42 29.63
CA SER A 118 -1.76 -6.77 30.64
C SER A 118 -1.41 -5.29 30.90
N ARG A 119 -0.18 -4.87 30.57
CA ARG A 119 0.26 -3.47 30.70
C ARG A 119 -0.24 -2.56 29.58
N SER A 120 -0.77 -3.11 28.49
CA SER A 120 -1.25 -2.35 27.34
C SER A 120 -2.69 -2.72 27.00
N PRO A 121 -3.64 -1.78 27.08
CA PRO A 121 -5.03 -2.03 26.69
C PRO A 121 -5.17 -2.57 25.27
N VAL A 122 -4.33 -2.09 24.35
CA VAL A 122 -4.32 -2.52 22.94
C VAL A 122 -3.81 -3.96 22.81
N LEU A 123 -2.75 -4.33 23.55
CA LEU A 123 -2.26 -5.71 23.52
C LEU A 123 -3.24 -6.67 24.19
N THR A 124 -3.92 -6.21 25.25
CA THR A 124 -4.99 -6.97 25.92
C THR A 124 -6.13 -7.26 24.96
N GLU A 125 -6.69 -6.24 24.31
CA GLU A 125 -7.75 -6.40 23.30
C GLU A 125 -7.32 -7.33 22.15
N PHE A 126 -6.09 -7.13 21.65
CA PHE A 126 -5.52 -7.99 20.61
C PHE A 126 -5.45 -9.46 21.07
N TRP A 127 -4.91 -9.72 22.25
CA TRP A 127 -4.74 -11.08 22.78
C TRP A 127 -6.08 -11.77 22.99
N GLU A 128 -7.03 -11.09 23.62
CA GLU A 128 -8.39 -11.59 23.83
C GLU A 128 -9.10 -11.88 22.51
N SER A 129 -8.96 -10.99 21.51
CA SER A 129 -9.52 -11.20 20.18
C SER A 129 -8.84 -12.34 19.43
N ALA A 130 -7.53 -12.51 19.59
CA ALA A 130 -6.73 -13.51 18.88
C ALA A 130 -7.01 -14.93 19.38
N PHE A 131 -7.18 -15.09 20.70
CA PHE A 131 -7.40 -16.40 21.33
C PHE A 131 -8.87 -16.66 21.73
N GLY A 132 -9.75 -15.66 21.60
CA GLY A 132 -11.15 -15.78 21.99
C GLY A 132 -11.36 -16.03 23.49
N CYS A 133 -10.47 -15.50 24.33
CA CYS A 133 -10.51 -15.64 25.79
C CYS A 133 -10.47 -14.26 26.46
N SER A 134 -10.60 -14.19 27.80
CA SER A 134 -10.49 -12.94 28.55
C SER A 134 -9.36 -12.95 29.59
N LEU A 135 -8.59 -11.85 29.64
CA LEU A 135 -7.48 -11.59 30.54
C LEU A 135 -7.97 -10.72 31.71
N GLY A 136 -8.31 -11.35 32.83
CA GLY A 136 -8.77 -10.66 34.04
C GLY A 136 -10.15 -11.16 34.51
N GLY A 137 -10.24 -11.59 35.76
CA GLY A 137 -11.42 -12.26 36.33
C GLY A 137 -12.61 -11.37 36.68
N GLY A 138 -12.89 -10.30 35.92
CA GLY A 138 -14.01 -9.39 36.16
C GLY A 138 -15.03 -9.44 35.02
N GLN A 139 -16.31 -9.61 35.37
CA GLN A 139 -17.51 -9.77 34.51
C GLN A 139 -17.22 -9.92 33.01
N THR A 140 -17.36 -11.17 32.56
CA THR A 140 -17.40 -11.60 31.17
C THR A 140 -18.13 -10.62 30.27
N THR A 141 -17.40 -9.67 29.68
CA THR A 141 -17.90 -8.96 28.52
C THR A 141 -18.05 -10.00 27.42
N ALA A 142 -19.30 -10.46 27.23
CA ALA A 142 -19.76 -11.36 26.17
C ALA A 142 -19.31 -12.84 26.26
N GLY A 143 -19.48 -13.51 27.41
CA GLY A 143 -19.50 -14.98 27.46
C GLY A 143 -18.20 -15.71 27.06
N ARG A 144 -17.07 -15.01 27.02
CA ARG A 144 -15.75 -15.61 26.72
C ARG A 144 -15.18 -16.31 27.95
N LYS A 145 -14.56 -17.47 27.72
CA LYS A 145 -13.83 -18.21 28.76
C LYS A 145 -12.59 -17.44 29.22
N PRO A 146 -12.17 -17.57 30.48
CA PRO A 146 -10.88 -17.04 30.93
C PRO A 146 -9.72 -17.63 30.12
N CYS A 147 -8.67 -16.85 29.89
CA CYS A 147 -7.43 -17.38 29.31
C CYS A 147 -6.75 -18.31 30.33
N ASP A 148 -6.30 -19.49 29.89
CA ASP A 148 -5.69 -20.52 30.74
C ASP A 148 -4.15 -20.42 30.84
N GLY A 149 -3.56 -19.41 30.21
CA GLY A 149 -2.12 -19.15 30.20
C GLY A 149 -1.31 -20.03 29.26
N LYS A 150 -1.95 -20.93 28.50
CA LYS A 150 -1.28 -21.80 27.51
C LYS A 150 -1.28 -21.21 26.10
N GLN A 151 -1.86 -20.02 25.92
CA GLN A 151 -1.92 -19.33 24.64
C GLN A 151 -0.52 -18.97 24.14
N ASN A 152 -0.21 -19.30 22.89
CA ASN A 152 1.05 -18.94 22.25
C ASN A 152 0.78 -18.33 20.87
N LEU A 153 1.32 -17.11 20.63
CA LEU A 153 1.13 -16.42 19.36
C LEU A 153 1.76 -17.18 18.19
N ARG A 154 2.75 -18.04 18.45
CA ARG A 154 3.40 -18.87 17.42
C ARG A 154 2.43 -19.89 16.80
N ASP A 155 1.34 -20.23 17.50
CA ASP A 155 0.33 -21.17 17.02
C ASP A 155 -0.73 -20.49 16.13
N LEU A 156 -0.71 -19.16 16.03
CA LEU A 156 -1.68 -18.40 15.25
C LEU A 156 -1.16 -18.09 13.85
N GLN A 157 -2.03 -18.29 12.87
CA GLN A 157 -1.82 -17.81 11.51
C GLN A 157 -2.75 -16.63 11.23
N ASN A 158 -2.24 -15.41 11.38
CA ASN A 158 -2.99 -14.18 11.15
C ASN A 158 -2.08 -13.06 10.62
N PRO A 159 -2.63 -11.91 10.19
CA PRO A 159 -1.82 -10.81 9.65
C PRO A 159 -0.81 -10.17 10.63
N TYR A 160 -0.91 -10.44 11.93
CA TYR A 160 0.07 -9.99 12.92
C TYR A 160 1.28 -10.92 12.97
N THR A 161 1.06 -12.24 12.88
CA THR A 161 2.12 -13.26 12.95
C THR A 161 2.83 -13.47 11.60
N ASP A 162 2.20 -13.06 10.50
CA ASP A 162 2.77 -13.10 9.16
C ASP A 162 3.72 -11.92 8.90
N THR A 163 5.02 -12.20 8.98
CA THR A 163 6.10 -11.24 8.68
C THR A 163 6.68 -11.41 7.27
N SER A 164 6.00 -12.13 6.37
CA SER A 164 6.50 -12.36 5.01
C SER A 164 6.38 -11.14 4.08
N GLN A 165 5.43 -10.24 4.37
CA GLN A 165 5.09 -9.07 3.54
C GLN A 165 5.21 -7.74 4.30
N LEU A 166 6.32 -7.54 5.01
CA LEU A 166 6.57 -6.29 5.75
C LEU A 166 6.88 -5.13 4.80
N ARG A 167 5.83 -4.39 4.40
CA ARG A 167 5.92 -3.21 3.51
C ARG A 167 5.73 -1.91 4.28
N ILE A 168 4.55 -1.69 4.86
CA ILE A 168 4.30 -0.51 5.72
C ILE A 168 5.17 -0.58 6.98
N SER A 169 5.30 -1.75 7.61
CA SER A 169 6.17 -1.95 8.77
C SER A 169 7.63 -1.61 8.47
N ASN A 170 8.09 -1.87 7.23
CA ASN A 170 9.43 -1.45 6.77
C ASN A 170 9.55 0.08 6.71
N MET A 171 8.51 0.80 6.27
CA MET A 171 8.53 2.27 6.30
C MET A 171 8.55 2.82 7.73
N VAL A 172 7.79 2.23 8.66
CA VAL A 172 7.82 2.61 10.08
C VAL A 172 9.21 2.34 10.69
N TYR A 173 9.78 1.17 10.39
CA TYR A 173 11.14 0.81 10.82
C TYR A 173 12.17 1.82 10.30
N LYS A 174 12.13 2.15 9.00
CA LYS A 174 13.00 3.16 8.38
C LYS A 174 12.82 4.53 9.00
N ALA A 175 11.58 4.96 9.29
CA ALA A 175 11.32 6.24 9.93
C ALA A 175 11.94 6.32 11.32
N GLY A 176 11.82 5.26 12.13
CA GLY A 176 12.49 5.16 13.43
C GLY A 176 14.00 5.27 13.32
N TYR A 177 14.61 4.57 12.36
CA TYR A 177 16.05 4.69 12.10
C TYR A 177 16.45 6.07 11.60
N ALA A 178 15.66 6.71 10.74
CA ALA A 178 15.95 8.05 10.25
C ALA A 178 16.00 9.07 11.41
N ILE A 179 15.04 8.99 12.34
CA ILE A 179 15.03 9.83 13.55
C ILE A 179 16.25 9.50 14.43
N ALA A 180 16.55 8.22 14.64
CA ALA A 180 17.71 7.80 15.42
C ALA A 180 19.03 8.31 14.82
N HIS A 181 19.21 8.23 13.49
CA HIS A 181 20.37 8.77 12.79
C HIS A 181 20.45 10.31 12.90
N ALA A 182 19.32 11.01 12.80
CA ALA A 182 19.29 12.45 12.98
C ALA A 182 19.70 12.84 14.41
N MET A 183 19.13 12.19 15.43
CA MET A 183 19.51 12.41 16.82
C MET A 183 20.97 12.07 17.08
N HIS A 184 21.46 10.94 16.55
CA HIS A 184 22.85 10.51 16.65
C HIS A 184 23.79 11.59 16.11
N SER A 185 23.49 12.17 14.94
CA SER A 185 24.31 13.25 14.35
C SER A 185 24.27 14.58 15.12
N ILE A 186 23.37 14.74 16.10
CA ILE A 186 23.32 15.90 17.00
C ILE A 186 24.19 15.65 18.24
N ILE A 187 24.13 14.43 18.79
CA ILE A 187 24.78 14.10 20.06
C ILE A 187 26.17 13.50 19.89
N CYS A 188 26.47 12.92 18.73
CA CYS A 188 27.72 12.25 18.41
C CYS A 188 28.47 12.99 17.31
N THR A 189 29.79 13.04 17.44
CA THR A 189 30.69 13.56 16.42
C THR A 189 31.54 12.41 15.88
N ASP A 190 31.40 12.14 14.58
CA ASP A 190 32.17 11.13 13.86
C ASP A 190 33.20 11.84 12.96
N GLU A 191 34.24 12.41 13.57
CA GLU A 191 35.34 13.04 12.84
C GLU A 191 36.39 12.01 12.41
N PRO A 192 36.95 12.12 11.19
CA PRO A 192 38.02 11.25 10.74
C PRO A 192 39.22 11.34 11.69
N ASN A 193 39.73 10.19 12.13
CA ASN A 193 40.89 10.03 13.03
C ASN A 193 40.66 10.40 14.51
N THR A 194 39.41 10.59 14.94
CA THR A 194 39.05 10.66 16.36
C THR A 194 38.16 9.48 16.76
N PRO A 195 38.27 8.93 17.98
CA PRO A 195 37.29 7.99 18.49
C PRO A 195 35.90 8.65 18.50
N PRO A 196 34.83 7.94 18.09
CA PRO A 196 33.49 8.49 18.12
C PRO A 196 33.14 8.92 19.55
N TYR A 197 32.78 10.19 19.69
CA TYR A 197 32.41 10.79 20.98
C TYR A 197 30.95 11.23 20.95
N CYS A 198 30.19 10.79 21.95
CA CYS A 198 28.79 11.14 22.10
C CYS A 198 28.55 11.87 23.43
N ASN A 199 28.09 13.11 23.36
CA ASN A 199 27.69 13.88 24.53
C ASN A 199 26.18 13.72 24.76
N THR A 200 25.82 12.78 25.64
CA THR A 200 24.43 12.50 26.02
C THR A 200 23.80 13.57 26.90
N SER A 201 24.57 14.56 27.36
CA SER A 201 24.05 15.72 28.10
C SER A 201 23.47 16.79 27.16
N ILE A 202 23.67 16.67 25.84
CA ILE A 202 23.07 17.57 24.87
C ILE A 202 21.56 17.41 24.89
N ARG A 203 20.86 18.51 25.17
CA ARG A 203 19.42 18.59 25.03
C ARG A 203 19.07 18.75 23.56
N VAL A 204 18.49 17.70 22.99
CA VAL A 204 18.07 17.66 21.58
C VAL A 204 16.74 18.39 21.41
N GLU A 205 16.73 19.47 20.64
CA GLU A 205 15.52 20.23 20.32
C GLU A 205 14.88 19.73 19.01
N PRO A 206 13.53 19.71 18.88
CA PRO A 206 12.84 19.19 17.68
C PRO A 206 13.26 19.85 16.36
N GLN A 207 13.60 21.13 16.39
CA GLN A 207 14.07 21.85 15.20
C GLN A 207 15.42 21.30 14.72
N GLN A 208 16.34 21.00 15.63
CA GLN A 208 17.63 20.40 15.29
C GLN A 208 17.42 19.02 14.65
N VAL A 209 16.51 18.21 15.20
CA VAL A 209 16.17 16.91 14.61
C VAL A 209 15.66 17.08 13.17
N THR A 210 14.81 18.08 12.91
CA THR A 210 14.28 18.36 11.57
C THR A 210 15.39 18.76 10.59
N GLU A 211 16.32 19.61 11.02
CA GLU A 211 17.45 20.05 10.20
C GLU A 211 18.40 18.90 9.88
N HIS A 212 18.64 18.01 10.84
CA HIS A 212 19.49 16.84 10.68
C HIS A 212 18.81 15.73 9.87
N LEU A 213 17.50 15.53 10.02
CA LEU A 213 16.71 14.58 9.23
C LEU A 213 16.86 14.81 7.73
N ARG A 214 16.88 16.06 7.28
CA ARG A 214 17.09 16.43 5.87
C ARG A 214 18.44 15.98 5.30
N LYS A 215 19.42 15.73 6.17
CA LYS A 215 20.80 15.34 5.80
C LYS A 215 21.05 13.84 5.95
N VAL A 216 20.08 13.09 6.47
CA VAL A 216 20.21 11.64 6.69
C VAL A 216 20.42 10.91 5.37
N ASN A 217 21.46 10.08 5.33
CA ASN A 217 21.79 9.24 4.19
C ASN A 217 22.44 7.94 4.69
N PHE A 218 21.67 6.87 4.76
CA PHE A 218 22.15 5.55 5.20
C PHE A 218 21.44 4.44 4.44
N SER A 219 21.94 3.21 4.59
CA SER A 219 21.30 2.01 4.04
C SER A 219 20.90 1.06 5.16
N ARG A 220 19.70 0.47 5.09
CA ARG A 220 19.21 -0.53 6.04
C ARG A 220 18.37 -1.58 5.31
N ASN A 221 18.62 -2.84 5.62
CA ASN A 221 17.93 -4.01 5.03
C ASN A 221 17.88 -3.98 3.49
N GLY A 222 18.98 -3.57 2.86
CA GLY A 222 19.11 -3.51 1.40
C GLY A 222 18.54 -2.25 0.73
N TYR A 223 18.01 -1.29 1.51
CA TYR A 223 17.45 -0.05 0.98
C TYR A 223 18.17 1.19 1.48
N LYS A 224 18.43 2.12 0.57
CA LYS A 224 18.88 3.47 0.91
C LYS A 224 17.73 4.28 1.51
N VAL A 225 18.05 5.10 2.50
CA VAL A 225 17.15 6.06 3.14
C VAL A 225 17.82 7.43 3.06
N SER A 226 17.20 8.31 2.28
CA SER A 226 17.57 9.70 2.11
C SER A 226 16.34 10.48 1.67
N PHE A 227 16.34 11.79 1.89
CA PHE A 227 15.23 12.67 1.58
C PHE A 227 15.62 13.69 0.51
N ASP A 228 14.68 14.07 -0.34
CA ASP A 228 14.84 15.16 -1.29
C ASP A 228 14.61 16.54 -0.63
N ALA A 229 14.65 17.61 -1.43
CA ALA A 229 14.46 18.97 -0.94
C ALA A 229 13.07 19.23 -0.32
N ASN A 230 12.06 18.44 -0.66
CA ASN A 230 10.72 18.50 -0.10
C ASN A 230 10.56 17.63 1.16
N GLY A 231 11.56 16.80 1.48
CA GLY A 231 11.50 15.82 2.55
C GLY A 231 10.90 14.48 2.13
N ASP A 232 10.76 14.22 0.82
CA ASP A 232 10.24 12.95 0.31
C ASP A 232 11.37 11.91 0.19
N PRO A 233 11.13 10.65 0.57
CA PRO A 233 12.09 9.59 0.33
C PRO A 233 12.22 9.29 -1.17
N VAL A 234 13.38 8.79 -1.59
CA VAL A 234 13.60 8.31 -2.97
C VAL A 234 12.56 7.23 -3.32
N ALA A 235 11.88 7.44 -4.45
CA ALA A 235 10.78 6.61 -4.90
C ALA A 235 11.24 5.26 -5.46
N THR A 236 11.12 4.20 -4.65
CA THR A 236 11.35 2.80 -5.06
C THR A 236 10.12 1.92 -4.79
N TYR A 237 9.64 1.20 -5.80
CA TYR A 237 8.43 0.39 -5.73
C TYR A 237 8.60 -0.96 -6.42
N GLU A 238 7.81 -1.92 -5.97
CA GLU A 238 7.60 -3.19 -6.65
C GLU A 238 6.36 -3.11 -7.54
N LEU A 239 6.47 -3.58 -8.78
CA LEU A 239 5.33 -3.88 -9.62
C LEU A 239 4.80 -5.26 -9.22
N VAL A 240 3.55 -5.30 -8.80
CA VAL A 240 2.88 -6.48 -8.25
C VAL A 240 1.76 -6.90 -9.18
N ASN A 241 1.65 -8.20 -9.46
CA ASN A 241 0.58 -8.79 -10.26
C ASN A 241 -0.09 -9.96 -9.52
N TRP A 242 -1.40 -10.06 -9.62
CA TRP A 242 -2.21 -11.06 -8.95
C TRP A 242 -2.34 -12.31 -9.80
N GLN A 243 -1.76 -13.41 -9.34
CA GLN A 243 -1.68 -14.67 -10.07
C GLN A 243 -2.43 -15.76 -9.31
N VAL A 244 -3.14 -16.61 -10.06
CA VAL A 244 -3.75 -17.81 -9.48
C VAL A 244 -2.73 -18.94 -9.61
N THR A 245 -2.37 -19.53 -8.49
CA THR A 245 -1.45 -20.65 -8.41
C THR A 245 -2.11 -21.94 -8.93
N ARG A 246 -1.32 -23.01 -9.13
CA ARG A 246 -1.85 -24.28 -9.64
C ARG A 246 -2.90 -24.93 -8.72
N ASP A 247 -2.80 -24.67 -7.42
CA ASP A 247 -3.75 -25.08 -6.38
C ASP A 247 -4.97 -24.14 -6.27
N GLY A 248 -5.12 -23.17 -7.18
CA GLY A 248 -6.28 -22.30 -7.26
C GLY A 248 -6.29 -21.15 -6.25
N ARG A 249 -5.21 -20.97 -5.47
CA ARG A 249 -5.08 -19.84 -4.54
C ARG A 249 -4.63 -18.59 -5.30
N MET A 250 -5.15 -17.44 -4.88
CA MET A 250 -4.71 -16.16 -5.42
C MET A 250 -3.56 -15.62 -4.58
N GLU A 251 -2.48 -15.24 -5.23
CA GLU A 251 -1.31 -14.64 -4.61
C GLU A 251 -0.89 -13.40 -5.41
N PHE A 252 -0.38 -12.39 -4.71
CA PHE A 252 0.23 -11.24 -5.37
C PHE A 252 1.73 -11.47 -5.48
N VAL A 253 2.27 -11.33 -6.70
CA VAL A 253 3.65 -11.67 -7.05
C VAL A 253 4.34 -10.43 -7.57
N THR A 254 5.55 -10.16 -7.08
CA THR A 254 6.41 -9.12 -7.64
C THR A 254 6.91 -9.56 -9.01
N VAL A 255 6.53 -8.79 -10.04
CA VAL A 255 6.82 -9.04 -11.46
C VAL A 255 7.72 -7.97 -12.09
N GLY A 256 8.04 -6.93 -11.34
CA GLY A 256 8.91 -5.84 -11.78
C GLY A 256 9.21 -4.84 -10.68
N TYR A 257 9.93 -3.79 -11.03
CA TYR A 257 10.41 -2.76 -10.11
C TYR A 257 10.38 -1.38 -10.77
N TYR A 258 10.17 -0.36 -9.96
CA TYR A 258 10.37 1.04 -10.30
C TYR A 258 11.38 1.66 -9.34
N ASP A 259 12.42 2.30 -9.86
CA ASP A 259 13.44 2.99 -9.07
C ASP A 259 13.74 4.36 -9.69
N ALA A 260 13.29 5.43 -9.03
CA ALA A 260 13.50 6.80 -9.48
C ALA A 260 14.96 7.27 -9.40
N SER A 261 15.84 6.52 -8.72
CA SER A 261 17.27 6.82 -8.68
C SER A 261 18.08 6.10 -9.76
N ALA A 262 17.46 5.18 -10.50
CA ALA A 262 18.13 4.48 -11.59
C ALA A 262 18.35 5.38 -12.81
N PRO A 263 19.36 5.08 -13.65
CA PRO A 263 19.56 5.79 -14.92
C PRO A 263 18.35 5.70 -15.85
N ASP A 264 18.24 6.68 -16.76
CA ASP A 264 17.20 6.69 -17.79
C ASP A 264 17.18 5.37 -18.58
N GLY A 265 15.97 4.84 -18.79
CA GLY A 265 15.76 3.53 -19.42
C GLY A 265 15.87 2.32 -18.47
N GLN A 266 16.32 2.51 -17.23
CA GLN A 266 16.36 1.46 -16.18
C GLN A 266 15.42 1.74 -15.00
N VAL A 267 14.74 2.89 -15.03
CA VAL A 267 13.79 3.33 -14.00
C VAL A 267 12.63 2.35 -13.81
N PHE A 268 12.24 1.60 -14.85
CA PHE A 268 11.14 0.63 -14.78
C PHE A 268 11.52 -0.67 -15.49
N ILE A 269 11.47 -1.77 -14.74
CA ILE A 269 11.89 -3.10 -15.21
C ILE A 269 10.76 -4.09 -14.93
N VAL A 270 10.37 -4.87 -15.94
CA VAL A 270 9.49 -6.04 -15.78
C VAL A 270 10.36 -7.28 -16.02
N ASN A 271 10.44 -8.16 -15.03
CA ASN A 271 11.35 -9.30 -15.06
C ASN A 271 10.67 -10.66 -14.86
N LYS A 272 9.34 -10.68 -14.68
CA LYS A 272 8.53 -11.90 -14.70
C LYS A 272 7.28 -11.71 -15.53
N ASN A 273 6.70 -12.83 -15.94
CA ASN A 273 5.46 -12.83 -16.70
C ASN A 273 4.30 -12.25 -15.89
N ILE A 274 3.52 -11.41 -16.56
CA ILE A 274 2.28 -10.83 -16.05
C ILE A 274 1.13 -11.73 -16.51
N THR A 275 0.23 -12.06 -15.59
CA THR A 275 -1.05 -12.69 -15.92
C THR A 275 -2.12 -11.61 -15.98
N TRP A 276 -2.83 -11.54 -17.09
CA TRP A 276 -3.86 -10.53 -17.34
C TRP A 276 -5.25 -11.03 -16.94
N ALA A 277 -6.19 -10.11 -16.76
CA ALA A 277 -7.58 -10.47 -16.53
C ALA A 277 -8.12 -11.34 -17.67
N GLY A 278 -8.76 -12.46 -17.33
CA GLY A 278 -9.36 -13.39 -18.29
C GLY A 278 -8.40 -14.41 -18.94
N SER A 279 -7.08 -14.31 -18.72
CA SER A 279 -6.11 -15.30 -19.22
C SER A 279 -5.78 -16.42 -18.21
N GLN A 280 -6.45 -16.43 -17.06
CA GLN A 280 -6.26 -17.43 -16.01
C GLN A 280 -6.98 -18.74 -16.40
N PRO A 281 -6.41 -19.93 -16.13
CA PRO A 281 -7.08 -21.19 -16.39
C PRO A 281 -8.42 -21.22 -15.65
N LYS A 282 -9.52 -21.47 -16.37
CA LYS A 282 -10.78 -21.79 -15.72
C LYS A 282 -10.60 -23.12 -15.00
N LEU A 283 -10.72 -23.12 -13.67
CA LEU A 283 -10.84 -24.34 -12.89
C LEU A 283 -12.12 -25.06 -13.34
N GLY A 284 -11.95 -26.10 -14.16
CA GLY A 284 -13.02 -26.90 -14.74
C GLY A 284 -13.24 -26.64 -16.23
N ILE A 285 -13.18 -27.73 -17.00
CA ILE A 285 -13.28 -27.86 -18.46
C ILE A 285 -11.93 -27.63 -19.18
N GLY A 286 -11.36 -28.75 -19.63
CA GLY A 286 -10.08 -28.84 -20.33
C GLY A 286 -10.02 -28.06 -21.63
N SER A 287 -9.72 -26.77 -21.53
CA SER A 287 -9.19 -25.98 -22.63
C SER A 287 -7.95 -25.27 -22.11
N ALA A 288 -6.78 -25.77 -22.52
CA ALA A 288 -5.52 -25.08 -22.33
C ALA A 288 -5.53 -23.81 -23.19
N VAL A 289 -5.91 -22.68 -22.60
CA VAL A 289 -5.57 -21.38 -23.17
C VAL A 289 -4.10 -21.16 -22.88
N ASN A 290 -3.29 -21.18 -23.94
CA ASN A 290 -1.85 -20.97 -23.87
C ASN A 290 -1.57 -19.60 -23.22
N SER A 291 -1.12 -19.58 -21.96
CA SER A 291 -0.89 -18.37 -21.18
C SER A 291 0.25 -17.50 -21.70
N SER A 292 1.05 -18.01 -22.64
CA SER A 292 2.11 -17.31 -23.35
C SER A 292 1.62 -16.29 -24.39
N LEU A 293 0.31 -16.23 -24.67
CA LEU A 293 -0.28 -15.39 -25.72
C LEU A 293 -1.28 -14.34 -25.22
N ALA A 294 -1.42 -14.15 -23.90
CA ALA A 294 -2.22 -13.05 -23.38
C ALA A 294 -1.51 -11.71 -23.66
N LYS A 295 -1.82 -11.11 -24.81
CA LYS A 295 -1.41 -9.74 -25.13
C LYS A 295 -1.88 -8.82 -24.01
N PRO A 296 -1.10 -7.79 -23.61
CA PRO A 296 -1.63 -6.75 -22.74
C PRO A 296 -2.98 -6.29 -23.30
N PRO A 297 -4.00 -6.09 -22.45
CA PRO A 297 -5.25 -5.52 -22.94
C PRO A 297 -4.88 -4.26 -23.70
N LEU A 298 -5.16 -4.24 -25.01
CA LEU A 298 -4.71 -3.22 -25.94
C LEU A 298 -4.79 -1.85 -25.27
N PHE A 299 -3.63 -1.31 -24.88
CA PHE A 299 -3.45 0.07 -24.41
C PHE A 299 -3.54 0.96 -25.66
N LEU A 300 -4.67 0.90 -26.35
CA LEU A 300 -4.91 1.65 -27.57
C LEU A 300 -5.81 2.83 -27.24
N SER A 301 -5.29 4.01 -27.57
CA SER A 301 -6.00 5.17 -28.10
C SER A 301 -7.49 4.89 -28.39
N GLY A 302 -8.36 5.61 -27.70
CA GLY A 302 -9.81 5.60 -27.96
C GLY A 302 -10.64 4.69 -27.08
N ARG A 303 -10.11 4.15 -25.97
CA ARG A 303 -10.93 3.49 -24.94
C ARG A 303 -10.89 4.23 -23.62
N SER A 304 -12.04 4.19 -22.98
CA SER A 304 -12.34 4.90 -21.75
C SER A 304 -11.91 4.08 -20.54
N TYR A 305 -11.31 4.72 -19.53
CA TYR A 305 -10.84 4.09 -18.29
C TYR A 305 -11.75 4.53 -17.15
N LEU A 306 -12.00 3.64 -16.18
CA LEU A 306 -12.77 4.00 -14.99
C LEU A 306 -11.81 4.29 -13.85
N LEU A 307 -11.91 5.49 -13.27
CA LEU A 307 -11.09 5.90 -12.13
C LEU A 307 -11.92 5.90 -10.85
N TYR A 308 -11.35 5.33 -9.79
CA TYR A 308 -12.03 5.25 -8.51
C TYR A 308 -11.20 5.86 -7.38
N PHE A 309 -11.81 6.71 -6.55
CA PHE A 309 -11.17 7.33 -5.41
C PHE A 309 -11.85 7.02 -4.08
N GLY A 310 -11.04 6.87 -3.03
CA GLY A 310 -11.51 6.76 -1.64
C GLY A 310 -10.45 7.23 -0.65
N TYR A 311 -9.88 8.41 -0.86
CA TYR A 311 -9.14 9.15 0.17
C TYR A 311 -9.85 10.48 0.42
N GLY A 312 -10.32 10.67 1.65
CA GLY A 312 -10.92 11.89 2.13
C GLY A 312 -10.25 12.24 3.46
N SER A 313 -9.11 12.92 3.40
CA SER A 313 -8.62 13.68 4.54
C SER A 313 -9.62 14.82 4.72
N ARG A 314 -10.52 14.68 5.69
CA ARG A 314 -11.45 15.74 6.10
C ARG A 314 -10.59 16.83 6.75
N PHE A 315 -10.08 17.78 5.97
CA PHE A 315 -9.56 19.02 6.53
C PHE A 315 -10.76 19.80 7.06
N SER A 316 -11.02 19.66 8.36
CA SER A 316 -11.88 20.57 9.10
C SER A 316 -11.19 21.93 9.10
N GLY A 317 -11.79 22.89 8.41
CA GLY A 317 -11.26 24.23 8.26
C GLY A 317 -12.26 25.12 7.56
N ASP A 318 -13.46 25.25 8.13
CA ASP A 318 -14.28 26.44 7.88
C ASP A 318 -13.51 27.64 8.42
N GLN A 319 -12.85 28.38 7.53
CA GLN A 319 -12.51 29.78 7.77
C GLN A 319 -12.98 30.62 6.57
N PRO A 320 -13.67 31.74 6.82
CA PRO A 320 -14.18 32.61 5.77
C PRO A 320 -13.02 33.26 5.01
N ALA A 321 -13.23 33.46 3.70
CA ALA A 321 -12.26 34.03 2.79
C ALA A 321 -11.74 35.40 3.27
N PRO A 322 -10.42 35.64 3.32
CA PRO A 322 -9.88 36.98 3.44
C PRO A 322 -9.98 37.69 2.08
N THR A 323 -10.62 38.85 2.10
CA THR A 323 -10.69 39.82 1.01
C THR A 323 -9.36 40.58 0.90
N GLY A 324 -8.53 40.24 -0.09
CA GLY A 324 -7.31 41.00 -0.41
C GLY A 324 -6.36 40.24 -1.35
N PRO A 325 -5.52 40.93 -2.15
CA PRO A 325 -4.72 40.29 -3.17
C PRO A 325 -3.41 39.76 -2.56
N THR A 326 -3.37 38.46 -2.25
CA THR A 326 -2.15 37.78 -1.79
C THR A 326 -1.71 36.69 -2.75
N ARG A 327 -0.63 37.01 -3.46
CA ARG A 327 0.43 36.17 -4.05
C ARG A 327 0.18 34.65 -4.02
N ALA A 328 0.01 34.07 -5.21
CA ALA A 328 -0.09 32.64 -5.43
C ALA A 328 1.09 31.88 -4.80
N THR A 329 0.78 30.95 -3.89
CA THR A 329 1.69 29.92 -3.41
C THR A 329 1.88 28.85 -4.51
N PRO A 330 3.09 28.27 -4.67
CA PRO A 330 3.34 27.28 -5.72
C PRO A 330 2.51 26.02 -5.47
N HIS A 331 1.92 25.49 -6.53
CA HIS A 331 1.24 24.20 -6.55
C HIS A 331 2.11 23.09 -5.92
N HIS A 332 1.58 22.44 -4.88
CA HIS A 332 2.19 21.22 -4.35
C HIS A 332 2.27 20.15 -5.46
N PRO A 333 3.43 19.50 -5.67
CA PRO A 333 3.53 18.39 -6.60
C PRO A 333 2.63 17.23 -6.17
N ALA A 334 2.12 16.51 -7.16
CA ALA A 334 1.31 15.32 -6.95
C ALA A 334 2.04 14.27 -6.10
N PRO A 335 1.32 13.45 -5.29
CA PRO A 335 1.93 12.33 -4.60
C PRO A 335 2.73 11.45 -5.56
N SER A 336 3.93 11.03 -5.15
CA SER A 336 4.89 10.27 -5.95
C SER A 336 4.27 9.06 -6.67
N SER A 337 3.27 8.40 -6.06
CA SER A 337 2.52 7.28 -6.64
C SER A 337 1.83 7.57 -7.98
N PHE A 338 1.55 8.84 -8.29
CA PHE A 338 0.90 9.23 -9.54
C PHE A 338 1.84 9.25 -10.75
N ARG A 339 3.10 9.65 -10.58
CA ARG A 339 4.09 9.64 -11.69
C ARG A 339 4.51 8.21 -12.08
N GLN A 340 4.32 7.25 -11.17
CA GLN A 340 4.76 5.86 -11.34
C GLN A 340 3.90 5.03 -12.29
N LEU A 341 2.66 5.44 -12.56
CA LEU A 341 1.82 4.75 -13.55
C LEU A 341 2.18 5.15 -14.98
N GLN A 342 2.86 6.28 -15.20
CA GLN A 342 3.17 6.79 -16.53
C GLN A 342 3.98 5.79 -17.38
N PRO A 343 5.06 5.13 -16.88
CA PRO A 343 5.80 4.12 -17.64
C PRO A 343 4.97 2.91 -18.06
N VAL A 344 3.99 2.48 -17.25
CA VAL A 344 3.08 1.37 -17.59
C VAL A 344 2.17 1.75 -18.74
N LEU A 345 1.79 3.02 -18.82
CA LEU A 345 0.94 3.57 -19.88
C LEU A 345 1.74 3.81 -21.17
N SER A 346 2.98 4.29 -21.07
CA SER A 346 3.80 4.67 -22.23
C SER A 346 4.58 3.52 -22.86
N ASN A 347 4.96 2.46 -22.11
CA ASN A 347 5.71 1.31 -22.67
C ASN A 347 4.86 0.31 -23.46
N ASN A 348 3.54 0.51 -23.56
CA ASN A 348 2.67 -0.29 -24.44
C ASN A 348 2.36 0.44 -25.77
N LEU A 349 2.98 1.59 -26.03
CA LEU A 349 2.83 2.40 -27.25
C LEU A 349 4.00 2.26 -28.24
N ARG A 350 4.88 1.26 -28.08
CA ARG A 350 5.92 0.93 -29.07
C ARG A 350 5.92 -0.53 -29.44
#